data_AF-A0A438KRD5-F1
#
_entry.id   AF-A0A438KRD5-F1
#
_cell.length_a   1.000
_cell.length_b   1.000
_cell.length_c   1.000
_cell.angle_alpha   90.00
_cell.angle_beta   90.00
_cell.angle_gamma   90.00
#
_symmetry.space_group_name_H-M   'P 1'
#
loop_
_entity.id
_entity.type
_entity.pdbx_description
1 polymer ?
#
loop_
_entity_poly.entity_id
_entity_poly.type
_entity_poly.pdbx_seq_one_letter_code
_entity_poly.pdbx_strand_id
1 'polypeptide(L)'
;MEIELEKAYPRCPPSISVDVPYTFNLEWSVNSRLKHVVQQFQEHLEKLQEFWCTLDNIDKSLWVVYPKEPSRATSCREINLGNDCFIMLSINVNDPRSLPECRFMGSDPIVNSLRKKWTRNSKRWVKDKSLVENLDSALETSLPGSPDVHKNEQQVECGICYAQFLPIDEELGAKSGSGTDYTCENTSCSRAFHSVCLGDWLRSITTTRQSFNVLFGNCPYCSDPVAVKISDTRKWGVSLSRCGGRAATSTFAA
;
A
#
# COMPACT_ATOMS: atom_id res chain seq x y z
N MET A 1 -2.06 20.52 3.38
CA MET A 1 -1.89 21.78 4.14
C MET A 1 -3.20 22.52 4.06
N GLU A 2 -3.77 22.82 5.22
CA GLU A 2 -4.95 23.67 5.36
C GLU A 2 -4.50 25.02 5.96
N ILE A 3 -5.06 26.11 5.44
CA ILE A 3 -4.74 27.46 5.87
C ILE A 3 -6.03 28.14 6.31
N GLU A 4 -6.06 28.62 7.54
CA GLU A 4 -7.18 29.37 8.11
C GLU A 4 -6.81 30.84 8.25
N LEU A 5 -7.70 31.72 7.79
CA LEU A 5 -7.50 33.16 7.80
C LEU A 5 -8.46 33.81 8.81
N GLU A 6 -7.89 34.43 9.84
CA GLU A 6 -8.66 35.20 10.80
C GLU A 6 -8.97 36.61 10.30
N LYS A 7 -9.95 37.28 10.91
CA LYS A 7 -10.33 38.68 10.58
C LYS A 7 -9.18 39.67 10.67
N ALA A 8 -8.19 39.38 11.52
CA ALA A 8 -7.02 40.24 11.70
C ALA A 8 -5.97 40.09 10.59
N TYR A 9 -6.13 39.14 9.66
CA TYR A 9 -5.23 38.96 8.53
C TYR A 9 -5.16 40.23 7.65
N PRO A 10 -3.97 40.64 7.16
CA PRO A 10 -2.65 40.01 7.31
C PRO A 10 -1.84 40.50 8.52
N ARG A 11 -2.44 41.24 9.47
CA ARG A 11 -1.72 41.74 10.66
C ARG A 11 -1.26 40.61 11.57
N CYS A 12 -2.05 39.54 11.65
CA CYS A 12 -1.67 38.28 12.29
C CYS A 12 -1.33 37.22 11.22
N PRO A 13 -0.42 36.28 11.53
CA PRO A 13 -0.18 35.13 10.66
C PRO A 13 -1.44 34.28 10.49
N PRO A 14 -1.58 33.59 9.34
CA PRO A 14 -2.60 32.55 9.21
C PRO A 14 -2.28 31.32 10.07
N SER A 15 -3.33 30.59 10.46
CA SER A 15 -3.19 29.30 11.13
C SER A 15 -2.96 28.21 10.08
N ILE A 16 -2.05 27.27 10.36
CA ILE A 16 -1.65 26.21 9.42
C ILE A 16 -1.84 24.85 10.06
N SER A 17 -2.57 23.96 9.38
CA SER A 17 -2.71 22.56 9.76
C SER A 17 -2.12 21.65 8.68
N VAL A 18 -1.23 20.75 9.09
CA VAL A 18 -0.42 19.89 8.22
C VAL A 18 -0.13 18.54 8.88
N ASP A 19 -0.21 17.44 8.11
CA ASP A 19 0.19 16.10 8.56
C ASP A 19 1.71 15.93 8.43
N VAL A 20 2.44 16.49 9.39
CA VAL A 20 3.91 16.45 9.50
C VAL A 20 4.31 16.17 10.94
N PRO A 21 5.49 15.58 11.19
CA PRO A 21 5.89 15.16 12.54
C PRO A 21 6.06 16.34 13.51
N TYR A 22 6.35 17.54 12.98
CA TYR A 22 6.31 18.79 13.70
C TYR A 22 6.03 19.94 12.74
N THR A 23 5.37 20.99 13.24
CA THR A 23 5.07 22.21 12.49
C THR A 23 6.30 23.11 12.45
N PHE A 24 6.47 23.83 11.33
CA PHE A 24 7.49 24.87 11.23
C PHE A 24 7.02 26.16 11.90
N ASN A 25 7.98 26.97 12.36
CA ASN A 25 7.69 28.32 12.83
C ASN A 25 7.50 29.22 11.60
N LEU A 26 6.27 29.64 11.34
CA LEU A 26 5.98 30.54 10.23
C LEU A 26 6.55 31.93 10.49
N GLU A 27 7.49 32.35 9.67
CA GLU A 27 7.95 33.74 9.63
C GLU A 27 6.93 34.61 8.90
N TRP A 28 6.31 35.53 9.63
CA TRP A 28 5.22 36.35 9.12
C TRP A 28 5.38 37.83 9.46
N SER A 29 4.97 38.69 8.51
CA SER A 29 4.87 40.14 8.69
C SER A 29 3.61 40.65 7.99
N VAL A 30 3.21 41.89 8.26
CA VAL A 30 2.08 42.56 7.56
C VAL A 30 2.25 42.61 6.03
N ASN A 31 3.49 42.56 5.55
CA ASN A 31 3.82 42.57 4.13
C ASN A 31 3.86 41.16 3.53
N SER A 32 3.77 40.12 4.37
CA SER A 32 3.72 38.74 3.92
C SER A 32 2.41 38.45 3.17
N ARG A 33 2.46 37.43 2.32
CA ARG A 33 1.36 36.95 1.48
C ARG A 33 1.34 35.43 1.56
N LEU A 34 0.23 34.81 1.18
CA LEU A 34 0.09 33.35 1.22
C LEU A 34 1.19 32.61 0.45
N LYS A 35 1.75 33.21 -0.61
CA LYS A 35 2.91 32.64 -1.31
C LYS A 35 4.12 32.39 -0.40
N HIS A 36 4.35 33.24 0.61
CA HIS A 36 5.45 33.07 1.55
C HIS A 36 5.19 31.89 2.51
N VAL A 37 3.93 31.62 2.85
CA VAL A 37 3.55 30.41 3.61
C VAL A 37 3.88 29.17 2.81
N VAL A 38 3.46 29.13 1.54
CA VAL A 38 3.72 27.99 0.66
C VAL A 38 5.22 27.76 0.49
N GLN A 39 6.00 28.83 0.30
CA GLN A 39 7.45 28.73 0.16
C GLN A 39 8.12 28.16 1.43
N GLN A 40 7.81 28.72 2.61
CA GLN A 40 8.36 28.21 3.87
C GLN A 40 7.93 26.76 4.15
N PHE A 41 6.70 26.40 3.76
CA PHE A 41 6.25 25.02 3.87
C PHE A 41 7.02 24.09 2.92
N GLN A 42 7.31 24.50 1.69
CA GLN A 42 8.15 23.71 0.77
C GLN A 42 9.55 23.48 1.35
N GLU A 43 10.20 24.52 1.86
CA GLU A 43 11.51 24.41 2.54
C GLU A 43 11.44 23.50 3.78
N HIS A 44 10.30 23.47 4.48
CA HIS A 44 10.07 22.53 5.59
C HIS A 44 9.92 21.08 5.10
N LEU A 45 9.18 20.85 4.01
CA LEU A 45 9.03 19.52 3.41
C LEU A 45 10.36 18.95 2.90
N GLU A 46 11.26 19.80 2.40
CA GLU A 46 12.61 19.40 1.97
C GLU A 46 13.44 18.84 3.13
N LYS A 47 13.36 19.44 4.32
CA LYS A 47 14.05 18.97 5.53
C LYS A 47 13.54 17.60 6.01
N LEU A 48 12.29 17.28 5.71
CA LEU A 48 11.64 16.03 6.14
C LEU A 48 11.83 14.86 5.18
N GLN A 49 12.48 15.07 4.01
CA GLN A 49 12.64 14.02 3.00
C GLN A 49 13.40 12.80 3.53
N GLU A 50 14.51 13.00 4.25
CA GLU A 50 15.28 11.87 4.79
C GLU A 50 14.48 11.06 5.82
N PHE A 51 13.65 11.74 6.61
CA PHE A 51 12.78 11.10 7.59
C PHE A 51 11.75 10.21 6.91
N TRP A 52 11.04 10.73 5.91
CA TRP A 52 10.06 9.95 5.16
C TRP A 52 10.68 8.83 4.35
N CYS A 53 11.82 9.05 3.70
CA CYS A 53 12.57 8.00 3.02
C CYS A 53 12.95 6.86 3.98
N THR A 54 13.33 7.19 5.21
CA THR A 54 13.67 6.19 6.24
C THR A 54 12.45 5.38 6.65
N LEU A 55 11.31 6.05 6.91
CA LEU A 55 10.05 5.37 7.23
C LEU A 55 9.55 4.51 6.07
N ASP A 56 9.56 5.02 4.84
CA ASP A 56 9.13 4.28 3.65
C ASP A 56 9.99 3.02 3.44
N ASN A 57 11.29 3.07 3.76
CA ASN A 57 12.16 1.90 3.71
C ASN A 57 11.81 0.86 4.79
N ILE A 58 11.47 1.29 6.00
CA ILE A 58 10.98 0.40 7.07
C ILE A 58 9.69 -0.27 6.63
N ASP A 59 8.72 0.53 6.18
CA ASP A 59 7.38 0.07 5.82
C ASP A 59 7.40 -0.93 4.64
N LYS A 60 8.35 -0.76 3.71
CA LYS A 60 8.56 -1.70 2.59
C LYS A 60 9.30 -2.98 2.99
N SER A 61 10.26 -2.87 3.91
CA SER A 61 11.22 -3.96 4.15
C SER A 61 10.82 -4.87 5.30
N LEU A 62 10.04 -4.37 6.26
CA LEU A 62 9.77 -5.05 7.52
C LEU A 62 8.29 -5.32 7.72
N TRP A 63 7.96 -6.32 8.54
CA TRP A 63 6.60 -6.56 8.99
C TRP A 63 6.16 -5.52 10.03
N VAL A 64 5.70 -4.37 9.54
CA VAL A 64 5.08 -3.32 10.36
C VAL A 64 3.65 -3.70 10.72
N VAL A 65 3.33 -3.68 12.01
CA VAL A 65 2.01 -4.00 12.59
C VAL A 65 1.25 -2.73 12.96
N TYR A 66 1.97 -1.69 13.39
CA TYR A 66 1.41 -0.39 13.72
C TYR A 66 2.33 0.75 13.26
N PRO A 67 1.76 1.85 12.72
CA PRO A 67 0.36 2.02 12.36
C PRO A 67 -0.02 1.18 11.13
N LYS A 68 -1.29 0.75 11.03
CA LYS A 68 -1.78 0.04 9.83
C LYS A 68 -1.78 0.94 8.59
N GLU A 69 -2.10 2.21 8.80
CA GLU A 69 -2.07 3.25 7.78
C GLU A 69 -1.19 4.39 8.31
N PRO A 70 0.11 4.40 7.98
CA PRO A 70 1.02 5.43 8.49
C PRO A 70 0.70 6.81 7.91
N SER A 71 0.46 7.79 8.78
CA SER A 71 0.44 9.20 8.40
C SER A 71 1.86 9.73 8.26
N ARG A 72 2.03 10.86 7.54
CA ARG A 72 3.34 11.50 7.39
C ARG A 72 3.84 12.15 8.69
N ALA A 73 2.96 12.33 9.68
CA ALA A 73 3.33 12.75 11.03
C ALA A 73 3.80 11.61 11.96
N THR A 74 3.48 10.36 11.65
CA THR A 74 3.72 9.25 12.58
C THR A 74 5.17 8.79 12.54
N SER A 75 5.94 9.06 13.60
CA SER A 75 7.37 8.72 13.71
C SER A 75 7.68 7.34 14.28
N CYS A 76 6.68 6.66 14.84
CA CYS A 76 6.87 5.34 15.43
C CYS A 76 6.46 4.20 14.50
N ARG A 77 7.10 3.04 14.66
CA ARG A 77 6.78 1.80 13.97
C ARG A 77 6.86 0.62 14.94
N GLU A 78 5.79 -0.15 15.01
CA GLU A 78 5.78 -1.44 15.69
C GLU A 78 6.06 -2.53 14.67
N ILE A 79 7.16 -3.25 14.86
CA ILE A 79 7.62 -4.29 13.96
C ILE A 79 7.46 -5.65 14.65
N ASN A 80 6.90 -6.61 13.92
CA ASN A 80 6.83 -8.00 14.36
C ASN A 80 8.22 -8.64 14.31
N LEU A 81 8.64 -9.28 15.39
CA LEU A 81 9.91 -10.02 15.50
C LEU A 81 9.73 -11.54 15.37
N GLY A 82 8.49 -12.02 15.27
CA GLY A 82 8.12 -13.43 15.40
C GLY A 82 7.96 -13.86 16.86
N ASN A 83 7.42 -15.07 17.07
CA ASN A 83 7.21 -15.66 18.41
C ASN A 83 6.44 -14.75 19.39
N ASP A 84 5.39 -14.07 18.89
CA ASP A 84 4.58 -13.11 19.66
C ASP A 84 5.41 -12.01 20.34
N CYS A 85 6.52 -11.62 19.70
CA CYS A 85 7.38 -10.54 20.16
C CYS A 85 7.41 -9.40 19.14
N PHE A 86 7.49 -8.17 19.65
CA PHE A 86 7.42 -6.95 18.87
C PHE A 86 8.46 -5.95 19.36
N ILE A 87 8.90 -5.07 18.46
CA ILE A 87 9.72 -3.91 18.78
C ILE A 87 8.99 -2.65 18.33
N MET A 88 8.75 -1.74 19.27
CA MET A 88 8.31 -0.39 18.97
C MET A 88 9.55 0.48 18.80
N LEU A 89 9.74 1.04 17.61
CA LEU A 89 10.79 2.00 17.28
C LEU A 89 10.21 3.41 17.26
N SER A 90 10.95 4.37 17.81
CA SER A 90 10.70 5.81 17.63
C SER A 90 11.83 6.41 16.81
N ILE A 91 11.52 6.85 15.59
CA ILE A 91 12.50 7.40 14.66
C ILE A 91 12.68 8.88 14.95
N ASN A 92 13.93 9.31 15.15
CA ASN A 92 14.26 10.72 15.31
C ASN A 92 14.03 11.46 13.99
N VAL A 93 13.15 12.46 14.01
CA VAL A 93 12.76 13.20 12.81
C VAL A 93 13.92 14.01 12.23
N ASN A 94 14.79 14.55 13.09
CA ASN A 94 15.92 15.40 12.69
C ASN A 94 17.18 14.60 12.38
N ASP A 95 17.23 13.33 12.79
CA ASP A 95 18.36 12.42 12.53
C ASP A 95 17.87 10.98 12.28
N PRO A 96 17.15 10.72 11.18
CA PRO A 96 16.37 9.49 10.99
C PRO A 96 17.19 8.21 10.93
N ARG A 97 18.47 8.32 10.55
CA ARG A 97 19.41 7.19 10.48
C ARG A 97 20.17 6.94 11.77
N SER A 98 19.94 7.74 12.81
CA SER A 98 20.52 7.49 14.14
C SER A 98 19.92 6.26 14.81
N LEU A 99 20.56 5.82 15.90
CA LEU A 99 20.04 4.72 16.72
C LEU A 99 18.67 5.13 17.28
N PRO A 100 17.58 4.43 16.92
CA PRO A 100 16.24 4.79 17.39
C PRO A 100 16.06 4.41 18.85
N GLU A 101 15.16 5.13 19.52
CA GLU A 101 14.63 4.63 20.80
C GLU A 101 13.76 3.41 20.53
N CYS A 102 13.88 2.39 21.38
CA CYS A 102 13.16 1.14 21.19
C CYS A 102 12.52 0.62 22.48
N ARG A 103 11.38 -0.05 22.32
CA ARG A 103 10.71 -0.80 23.39
C ARG A 103 10.33 -2.19 22.87
N PHE A 104 10.84 -3.22 23.53
CA PHE A 104 10.49 -4.61 23.27
C PHE A 104 9.22 -5.00 24.03
N MET A 105 8.34 -5.76 23.37
CA MET A 105 7.06 -6.27 23.88
C MET A 105 6.98 -7.78 23.56
N GLY A 106 6.48 -8.59 24.49
CA GLY A 106 6.44 -10.05 24.37
C GLY A 106 6.74 -10.75 25.69
N SER A 107 7.03 -12.05 25.66
CA SER A 107 7.36 -12.83 26.87
C SER A 107 8.73 -12.44 27.46
N ASP A 108 8.83 -12.42 28.79
CA ASP A 108 10.04 -11.99 29.51
C ASP A 108 11.33 -12.71 29.09
N PRO A 109 11.36 -14.06 28.92
CA PRO A 109 12.59 -14.74 28.54
C PRO A 109 13.13 -14.27 27.17
N ILE A 110 12.24 -14.07 26.20
CA ILE A 110 12.61 -13.64 24.84
C ILE A 110 13.01 -12.17 24.85
N VAL A 111 12.20 -11.31 25.46
CA VAL A 111 12.44 -9.86 25.57
C VAL A 111 13.77 -9.56 26.29
N ASN A 112 14.09 -10.29 27.36
CA ASN A 112 15.35 -10.12 28.09
C ASN A 112 16.56 -10.52 27.23
N SER A 113 16.44 -11.55 26.39
CA SER A 113 17.46 -11.92 25.42
C SER A 113 17.67 -10.80 24.39
N LEU A 114 16.59 -10.28 23.81
CA LEU A 114 16.63 -9.20 22.83
C LEU A 114 17.25 -7.91 23.41
N ARG A 115 16.88 -7.51 24.64
CA ARG A 115 17.49 -6.35 25.31
C ARG A 115 19.00 -6.51 25.53
N LYS A 116 19.47 -7.72 25.87
CA LYS A 116 20.90 -7.99 26.04
C LYS A 116 21.64 -7.83 24.71
N LYS A 117 21.10 -8.38 23.61
CA LYS A 117 21.66 -8.21 22.26
C LYS A 117 21.69 -6.73 21.85
N TRP A 118 20.57 -6.03 21.99
CA TRP A 118 20.46 -4.61 21.68
C TRP A 118 21.48 -3.75 22.46
N THR A 119 21.55 -3.94 23.78
CA THR A 119 22.50 -3.19 24.64
C THR A 119 23.96 -3.46 24.25
N ARG A 120 24.28 -4.69 23.86
CA ARG A 120 25.64 -5.06 23.42
C ARG A 120 25.98 -4.44 22.06
N ASN A 121 25.05 -4.47 21.11
CA ASN A 121 25.34 -4.22 19.70
C ASN A 121 24.98 -2.82 19.21
N SER A 122 24.11 -2.08 19.92
CA SER A 122 23.71 -0.71 19.57
C SER A 122 24.88 0.27 19.41
N LYS A 123 25.99 0.03 20.12
CA LYS A 123 27.24 0.81 19.97
C LYS A 123 27.89 0.68 18.59
N ARG A 124 27.51 -0.33 17.81
CA ARG A 124 28.02 -0.61 16.46
C ARG A 124 27.10 -0.06 15.36
N TRP A 125 26.11 0.76 15.72
CA TRP A 125 25.20 1.37 14.77
C TRP A 125 25.94 2.30 13.80
N VAL A 126 25.73 2.11 12.49
CA VAL A 126 26.40 2.89 11.44
C VAL A 126 25.36 3.63 10.61
N LYS A 127 25.40 4.96 10.60
CA LYS A 127 24.41 5.80 9.90
C LYS A 127 24.37 5.61 8.38
N ASP A 128 25.48 5.17 7.79
CA ASP A 128 25.58 4.94 6.35
C ASP A 128 24.94 3.61 5.91
N LYS A 129 24.66 2.70 6.86
CA LYS A 129 23.91 1.47 6.60
C LYS A 129 22.41 1.75 6.66
N SER A 130 21.64 0.92 5.96
CA SER A 130 20.20 0.97 6.10
C SER A 130 19.78 0.68 7.54
N LEU A 131 18.65 1.25 7.95
CA LEU A 131 18.12 1.01 9.29
C LEU A 131 17.83 -0.48 9.52
N VAL A 132 17.37 -1.20 8.49
CA VAL A 132 17.10 -2.64 8.52
C VAL A 132 18.37 -3.44 8.81
N GLU A 133 19.46 -3.20 8.08
CA GLU A 133 20.74 -3.89 8.30
C GLU A 133 21.31 -3.62 9.70
N ASN A 134 21.13 -2.40 10.20
CA ASN A 134 21.52 -2.05 11.56
C ASN A 134 20.66 -2.78 12.60
N LEU A 135 19.35 -2.89 12.39
CA LEU A 135 18.46 -3.66 13.27
C LEU A 135 18.81 -5.15 13.28
N ASP A 136 19.04 -5.75 12.11
CA ASP A 136 19.45 -7.16 12.00
C ASP A 136 20.76 -7.42 12.75
N SER A 137 21.73 -6.50 12.58
CA SER A 137 23.01 -6.56 13.28
C SER A 137 22.85 -6.35 14.80
N ALA A 138 21.95 -5.48 15.22
CA ALA A 138 21.70 -5.18 16.62
C ALA A 138 21.02 -6.36 17.34
N LEU A 139 20.07 -7.02 16.67
CA LEU A 139 19.26 -8.12 17.20
C LEU A 139 19.83 -9.51 16.90
N GLU A 140 20.90 -9.59 16.10
CA GLU A 140 21.55 -10.83 15.67
C GLU A 140 20.54 -11.83 15.11
N THR A 141 19.64 -11.33 14.28
CA THR A 141 18.60 -12.09 13.60
C THR A 141 18.15 -11.32 12.39
N SER A 142 17.74 -12.00 11.33
CA SER A 142 17.04 -11.36 10.22
C SER A 142 15.61 -11.08 10.64
N LEU A 143 15.18 -9.83 10.50
CA LEU A 143 13.80 -9.43 10.76
C LEU A 143 12.85 -9.95 9.67
N PRO A 144 11.61 -10.34 10.02
CA PRO A 144 10.66 -10.79 9.04
C PRO A 144 10.25 -9.63 8.11
N GLY A 145 10.24 -9.92 6.81
CA GLY A 145 9.73 -8.99 5.81
C GLY A 145 8.21 -8.81 5.90
N SER A 146 7.70 -7.75 5.29
CA SER A 146 6.24 -7.53 5.23
C SER A 146 5.55 -8.75 4.59
N PRO A 147 4.37 -9.18 5.08
CA PRO A 147 3.62 -10.31 4.52
C PRO A 147 3.34 -10.18 3.02
N ASP A 148 3.27 -8.95 2.50
CA ASP A 148 3.07 -8.69 1.07
C ASP A 148 4.35 -8.80 0.22
N VAL A 149 5.55 -8.84 0.83
CA VAL A 149 6.83 -9.02 0.12
C VAL A 149 6.95 -10.44 -0.47
N HIS A 150 6.14 -11.40 0.01
CA HIS A 150 6.01 -12.72 -0.62
C HIS A 150 5.10 -12.75 -1.86
N LYS A 151 4.55 -11.62 -2.34
CA LYS A 151 3.65 -11.56 -3.51
C LYS A 151 4.23 -10.88 -4.76
N ASN A 152 5.54 -10.93 -5.01
CA ASN A 152 6.12 -10.25 -6.18
C ASN A 152 6.93 -11.11 -7.14
N GLU A 153 6.56 -12.38 -7.35
CA GLU A 153 7.11 -13.17 -8.48
C GLU A 153 6.07 -13.81 -9.41
N GLN A 154 4.76 -13.65 -9.18
CA GLN A 154 3.71 -13.98 -10.17
C GLN A 154 2.37 -13.36 -9.72
N GLN A 155 2.23 -12.05 -9.84
CA GLN A 155 0.92 -11.43 -9.67
C GLN A 155 0.07 -11.78 -10.90
N VAL A 156 -0.78 -12.79 -10.75
CA VAL A 156 -1.73 -13.19 -11.78
C VAL A 156 -2.88 -12.19 -11.78
N GLU A 157 -2.81 -11.20 -12.66
CA GLU A 157 -3.86 -10.21 -12.87
C GLU A 157 -4.95 -10.77 -13.80
N CYS A 158 -6.19 -10.33 -13.58
CA CYS A 158 -7.28 -10.63 -14.51
C CYS A 158 -7.02 -9.97 -15.87
N GLY A 159 -7.09 -10.74 -16.95
CA GLY A 159 -6.93 -10.26 -18.33
C GLY A 159 -8.04 -9.33 -18.85
N ILE A 160 -9.02 -8.93 -18.03
CA ILE A 160 -10.09 -8.01 -18.44
C ILE A 160 -10.04 -6.73 -17.62
N CYS A 161 -10.04 -6.83 -16.29
CA CYS A 161 -10.05 -5.66 -15.41
C CYS A 161 -8.66 -5.23 -14.94
N TYR A 162 -7.61 -6.02 -15.23
CA TYR A 162 -6.22 -5.80 -14.78
C TYR A 162 -6.07 -5.65 -13.26
N ALA A 163 -7.04 -6.14 -12.49
CA ALA A 163 -6.97 -6.18 -11.03
C ALA A 163 -6.64 -7.59 -10.56
N GLN A 164 -5.92 -7.69 -9.44
CA GLN A 164 -5.67 -8.96 -8.77
C GLN A 164 -6.93 -9.45 -8.05
N PHE A 165 -7.65 -8.55 -7.38
CA PHE A 165 -8.85 -8.85 -6.59
C PHE A 165 -10.03 -8.01 -7.08
N LEU A 166 -11.24 -8.60 -7.04
CA LEU A 166 -12.47 -7.84 -7.21
C LEU A 166 -12.68 -6.85 -6.05
N PRO A 167 -13.42 -5.74 -6.27
CA PRO A 167 -13.75 -4.82 -5.18
C PRO A 167 -14.54 -5.52 -4.07
N ILE A 168 -14.44 -4.99 -2.85
CA ILE A 168 -15.30 -5.41 -1.75
C ILE A 168 -16.66 -4.76 -1.95
N ASP A 169 -17.62 -5.57 -2.40
CA ASP A 169 -18.99 -5.16 -2.67
C ASP A 169 -19.96 -6.25 -2.18
N GLU A 170 -21.03 -5.87 -1.47
CA GLU A 170 -22.06 -6.80 -1.01
C GLU A 170 -22.80 -7.45 -2.19
N GLU A 171 -22.91 -6.78 -3.34
CA GLU A 171 -23.57 -7.31 -4.54
C GLU A 171 -22.78 -8.46 -5.19
N LEU A 172 -21.47 -8.49 -4.99
CA LEU A 172 -20.60 -9.58 -5.46
C LEU A 172 -20.67 -10.82 -4.57
N GLY A 173 -21.30 -10.73 -3.39
CA GLY A 173 -21.49 -11.84 -2.46
C GLY A 173 -20.18 -12.59 -2.19
N ALA A 174 -20.19 -13.91 -2.40
CA ALA A 174 -19.02 -14.78 -2.19
C ALA A 174 -17.82 -14.49 -3.13
N LYS A 175 -17.98 -13.64 -4.15
CA LYS A 175 -16.91 -13.22 -5.06
C LYS A 175 -16.32 -11.85 -4.70
N SER A 176 -16.88 -11.18 -3.69
CA SER A 176 -16.35 -9.94 -3.13
C SER A 176 -14.91 -10.14 -2.64
N GLY A 177 -13.98 -9.28 -3.07
CA GLY A 177 -12.56 -9.41 -2.70
C GLY A 177 -11.82 -10.64 -3.27
N SER A 178 -12.43 -11.42 -4.17
CA SER A 178 -11.82 -12.66 -4.67
C SER A 178 -10.78 -12.42 -5.79
N GLY A 179 -9.76 -13.28 -5.84
CA GLY A 179 -8.75 -13.30 -6.90
C GLY A 179 -9.22 -13.97 -8.19
N THR A 180 -8.38 -14.03 -9.23
CA THR A 180 -8.70 -14.74 -10.47
C THR A 180 -9.01 -16.22 -10.19
N ASP A 181 -10.15 -16.70 -10.68
CA ASP A 181 -10.67 -18.04 -10.44
C ASP A 181 -10.98 -18.81 -11.73
N TYR A 182 -10.61 -18.24 -12.88
CA TYR A 182 -10.71 -18.88 -14.19
C TYR A 182 -9.40 -18.70 -14.96
N THR A 183 -8.87 -19.78 -15.55
CA THR A 183 -7.68 -19.73 -16.39
C THR A 183 -7.97 -20.38 -17.73
N CYS A 184 -7.57 -19.74 -18.83
CA CYS A 184 -7.71 -20.32 -20.16
C CYS A 184 -6.93 -21.65 -20.27
N GLU A 185 -7.59 -22.69 -20.76
CA GLU A 185 -7.03 -24.05 -20.85
C GLU A 185 -5.95 -24.20 -21.94
N ASN A 186 -5.87 -23.25 -22.88
CA ASN A 186 -4.78 -23.22 -23.85
C ASN A 186 -3.47 -22.90 -23.13
N THR A 187 -2.57 -23.88 -23.06
CA THR A 187 -1.27 -23.77 -22.39
C THR A 187 -0.37 -22.66 -22.95
N SER A 188 -0.53 -22.32 -24.23
CA SER A 188 0.19 -21.20 -24.86
C SER A 188 -0.40 -19.83 -24.49
N CYS A 189 -1.63 -19.78 -23.97
CA CYS A 189 -2.31 -18.57 -23.52
C CYS A 189 -2.23 -18.42 -22.00
N SER A 190 -2.76 -19.40 -21.26
CA SER A 190 -2.78 -19.47 -19.79
C SER A 190 -3.24 -18.18 -19.08
N ARG A 191 -4.03 -17.35 -19.77
CA ARG A 191 -4.50 -16.07 -19.23
C ARG A 191 -5.55 -16.32 -18.15
N ALA A 192 -5.40 -15.64 -17.02
CA ALA A 192 -6.32 -15.74 -15.90
C ALA A 192 -7.35 -14.61 -15.91
N PHE A 193 -8.51 -14.89 -15.35
CA PHE A 193 -9.66 -13.99 -15.27
C PHE A 193 -10.41 -14.20 -13.97
N HIS A 194 -11.11 -13.16 -13.51
CA HIS A 194 -12.27 -13.39 -12.64
C HIS A 194 -13.41 -13.94 -13.52
N SER A 195 -14.06 -15.01 -13.07
CA SER A 195 -15.23 -15.62 -13.69
C SER A 195 -16.36 -14.60 -13.89
N VAL A 196 -16.47 -13.64 -12.97
CA VAL A 196 -17.37 -12.47 -13.04
C VAL A 196 -17.04 -11.60 -14.26
N CYS A 197 -15.77 -11.22 -14.46
CA CYS A 197 -15.33 -10.39 -15.58
C CYS A 197 -15.47 -11.12 -16.92
N LEU A 198 -15.07 -12.40 -16.97
CA LEU A 198 -15.20 -13.21 -18.18
C LEU A 198 -16.67 -13.45 -18.53
N GLY A 199 -17.52 -13.71 -17.55
CA GLY A 199 -18.97 -13.85 -17.75
C GLY A 199 -19.60 -12.59 -18.34
N ASP A 200 -19.22 -11.41 -17.85
CA ASP A 200 -19.74 -10.14 -18.38
C ASP A 200 -19.25 -9.85 -19.79
N TRP A 201 -17.97 -10.14 -20.06
CA TRP A 201 -17.40 -10.08 -21.40
C TRP A 201 -18.18 -10.98 -22.38
N LEU A 202 -18.38 -12.25 -22.03
CA LEU A 202 -19.10 -13.19 -22.88
C LEU A 202 -20.56 -12.78 -23.10
N ARG A 203 -21.25 -12.21 -22.10
CA ARG A 203 -22.62 -11.69 -22.26
C ARG A 203 -22.74 -10.55 -23.27
N SER A 204 -21.66 -9.80 -23.49
CA SER A 204 -21.62 -8.71 -24.48
C SER A 204 -21.39 -9.19 -25.93
N ILE A 205 -21.08 -10.47 -26.13
CA ILE A 205 -20.80 -11.05 -27.44
C ILE A 205 -22.04 -11.80 -27.96
N THR A 206 -22.47 -11.47 -29.18
CA THR A 206 -23.69 -12.01 -29.80
C THR A 206 -23.62 -13.50 -30.14
N THR A 207 -22.42 -14.05 -30.34
CA THR A 207 -22.21 -15.47 -30.66
C THR A 207 -22.06 -16.37 -29.42
N THR A 208 -22.07 -15.80 -28.22
CA THR A 208 -22.00 -16.56 -26.97
C THR A 208 -23.23 -17.45 -26.81
N ARG A 209 -23.02 -18.71 -26.46
CA ARG A 209 -24.09 -19.67 -26.17
C ARG A 209 -24.24 -19.82 -24.65
N GLN A 210 -25.47 -19.96 -24.18
CA GLN A 210 -25.74 -20.26 -22.77
C GLN A 210 -26.42 -21.62 -22.66
N SER A 211 -25.95 -22.44 -21.72
CA SER A 211 -26.65 -23.65 -21.27
C SER A 211 -26.76 -23.62 -19.75
N PHE A 212 -27.99 -23.57 -19.24
CA PHE A 212 -28.27 -23.34 -17.81
C PHE A 212 -27.51 -22.12 -17.27
N ASN A 213 -26.61 -22.35 -16.32
CA ASN A 213 -25.78 -21.35 -15.68
C ASN A 213 -24.33 -21.35 -16.19
N VAL A 214 -24.08 -21.83 -17.40
CA VAL A 214 -22.76 -21.83 -18.03
C VAL A 214 -22.83 -21.09 -19.37
N LEU A 215 -21.92 -20.12 -19.54
CA LEU A 215 -21.70 -19.41 -20.79
C LEU A 215 -20.54 -20.06 -21.55
N PHE A 216 -20.73 -20.30 -22.84
CA PHE A 216 -19.76 -20.85 -23.77
C PHE A 216 -19.45 -19.81 -24.84
N GLY A 217 -18.17 -19.49 -24.98
CA GLY A 217 -17.69 -18.55 -25.99
C GLY A 217 -16.20 -18.72 -26.22
N ASN A 218 -15.52 -17.64 -26.58
CA ASN A 218 -14.09 -17.67 -26.93
C ASN A 218 -13.28 -16.80 -25.97
N CYS A 219 -12.06 -17.24 -25.67
CA CYS A 219 -11.10 -16.49 -24.87
C CYS A 219 -10.78 -15.14 -25.54
N PRO A 220 -10.78 -14.01 -24.80
CA PRO A 220 -10.48 -12.69 -25.38
C PRO A 220 -9.07 -12.55 -25.98
N TYR A 221 -8.15 -13.46 -25.65
CA TYR A 221 -6.74 -13.37 -26.03
C TYR A 221 -6.36 -14.34 -27.16
N CYS A 222 -6.71 -15.62 -27.04
CA CYS A 222 -6.34 -16.65 -28.02
C CYS A 222 -7.50 -17.12 -28.89
N SER A 223 -8.72 -16.66 -28.63
CA SER A 223 -9.95 -17.11 -29.31
C SER A 223 -10.33 -18.58 -29.11
N ASP A 224 -9.61 -19.34 -28.30
CA ASP A 224 -9.98 -20.73 -27.99
C ASP A 224 -11.25 -20.81 -27.14
N PRO A 225 -11.99 -21.95 -27.23
CA PRO A 225 -13.22 -22.14 -26.47
C PRO A 225 -13.02 -21.97 -24.96
N VAL A 226 -13.94 -21.25 -24.33
CA VAL A 226 -14.02 -21.08 -22.87
C VAL A 226 -15.44 -21.34 -22.38
N ALA A 227 -15.55 -21.87 -21.16
CA ALA A 227 -16.82 -22.17 -20.51
C ALA A 227 -16.79 -21.63 -19.07
N VAL A 228 -17.63 -20.65 -18.74
CA VAL A 228 -17.66 -20.02 -17.42
C VAL A 228 -19.02 -20.19 -16.75
N LYS A 229 -19.02 -20.61 -15.49
CA LYS A 229 -20.22 -20.74 -14.67
C LYS A 229 -20.61 -19.39 -14.08
N ILE A 230 -21.82 -18.93 -14.36
CA ILE A 230 -22.40 -17.70 -13.81
C ILE A 230 -23.31 -18.02 -12.62
N SER A 231 -23.29 -17.17 -11.59
CA SER A 231 -24.25 -17.19 -10.48
C SER A 231 -25.29 -16.08 -10.65
N ASP A 232 -26.57 -16.42 -10.60
CA ASP A 232 -27.71 -15.51 -10.85
C ASP A 232 -28.00 -14.49 -9.72
N THR A 233 -26.99 -14.06 -8.96
CA THR A 233 -27.21 -13.15 -7.82
C THR A 233 -27.21 -11.66 -8.19
N ARG A 234 -27.10 -11.28 -9.45
CA ARG A 234 -27.13 -9.85 -9.82
C ARG A 234 -28.56 -9.35 -10.01
N LYS A 235 -29.02 -8.52 -9.07
CA LYS A 235 -30.00 -7.49 -9.39
C LYS A 235 -29.36 -6.52 -10.40
N TRP A 236 -30.12 -6.15 -11.43
CA TRP A 236 -29.68 -5.38 -12.59
C TRP A 236 -29.03 -4.06 -12.17
N GLY A 237 -27.73 -3.82 -12.45
CA GLY A 237 -27.11 -2.52 -12.15
C GLY A 237 -25.60 -2.34 -12.25
N VAL A 238 -24.76 -3.38 -12.14
CA VAL A 238 -23.30 -3.18 -12.17
C VAL A 238 -22.77 -3.18 -13.60
N SER A 239 -22.71 -1.98 -14.20
CA SER A 239 -21.93 -1.73 -15.42
C SER A 239 -20.43 -1.88 -15.13
N LEU A 240 -19.66 -2.29 -16.16
CA LEU A 240 -18.19 -2.30 -16.20
C LEU A 240 -17.51 -0.96 -15.85
N SER A 241 -18.27 0.11 -15.59
CA SER A 241 -17.80 1.45 -15.27
C SER A 241 -17.23 1.63 -13.86
N ARG A 242 -17.30 0.63 -12.98
CA ARG A 242 -16.79 0.75 -11.58
C ARG A 242 -15.42 0.12 -11.31
N CYS A 243 -14.86 -0.67 -12.23
CA CYS A 243 -13.46 -1.04 -12.15
C CYS A 243 -12.65 -0.01 -12.94
N GLY A 244 -12.14 1.01 -12.24
CA GLY A 244 -11.32 2.07 -12.82
C GLY A 244 -10.01 1.54 -13.39
N GLY A 245 -10.05 1.01 -14.61
CA GLY A 245 -8.90 0.71 -15.44
C GLY A 245 -9.15 1.32 -16.81
N ARG A 246 -8.20 2.13 -17.32
CA ARG A 246 -8.31 2.77 -18.63
C ARG A 246 -8.61 1.70 -19.69
N ALA A 247 -9.70 1.88 -20.44
CA ALA A 247 -9.96 1.10 -21.63
C ALA A 247 -8.77 1.23 -22.58
N ALA A 248 -7.99 0.17 -22.74
CA ALA A 248 -7.05 0.07 -23.84
C ALA A 248 -7.88 -0.15 -25.11
N THR A 249 -8.09 0.92 -25.88
CA THR A 249 -8.51 0.82 -27.27
C THR A 249 -7.42 0.08 -28.04
N SER A 250 -7.53 -1.23 -28.21
CA SER A 250 -6.76 -1.95 -29.23
C SER A 250 -7.53 -1.83 -30.54
N THR A 251 -7.10 -0.88 -31.35
CA THR A 251 -7.44 -0.79 -32.77
C THR A 251 -7.00 -2.10 -33.43
N PHE A 252 -7.95 -2.92 -33.86
CA PHE A 252 -7.68 -4.01 -34.79
C PHE A 252 -7.32 -3.40 -36.14
N ALA A 253 -6.09 -3.64 -36.60
CA ALA A 253 -5.72 -3.47 -37.99
C ALA A 253 -5.71 -4.86 -38.65
N ALA A 254 -6.61 -5.01 -39.63
CA ALA A 254 -6.73 -6.01 -40.70
C ALA A 254 -6.29 -7.46 -40.43
#